data_AF-A0A4Q5QPV5-F1
#
_entry.id   AF-A0A4Q5QPV5-F1
#
_cell.length_a   1.000
_cell.length_b   1.000
_cell.length_c   1.000
_cell.angle_alpha   90.00
_cell.angle_beta   90.00
_cell.angle_gamma   90.00
#
_symmetry.space_group_name_H-M   'P 1'
#
loop_
_entity.id
_entity.type
_entity.pdbx_description
1 polymer ?
#
loop_
_entity_poly.entity_id
_entity_poly.type
_entity_poly.pdbx_seq_one_letter_code
_entity_poly.pdbx_strand_id
1 'polypeptide(L)'
;MQTRVSIQGYEGSFHQVAAQQYFGKDVIVIPCGNFRDVVKIAGNKKESEGGVMAIENSIAGSILPNYNLLQKSNLKVTGEIYLQIRQHLLVNPGVTLDDIREVHSHPMAIQQCLTYLDKYNWKLVETEDTALSAKHVHQHRSKHIAAIASRLASELFSLDMIAPNSKICSYR
;
A
#
# COMPACT_ATOMS: atom_id res chain seq x y z
N MET A 1 -20.50 10.71 -12.78
CA MET A 1 -20.08 9.29 -12.66
C MET A 1 -18.81 9.29 -11.84
N GLN A 2 -18.69 8.42 -10.82
CA GLN A 2 -17.45 8.29 -10.06
C GLN A 2 -16.47 7.41 -10.85
N THR A 3 -15.24 7.89 -11.01
CA THR A 3 -14.21 7.18 -11.76
C THR A 3 -13.80 5.90 -11.05
N ARG A 4 -13.80 4.78 -11.77
CA ARG A 4 -13.39 3.47 -11.24
C ARG A 4 -12.12 3.00 -11.92
N VAL A 5 -11.09 2.61 -11.15
CA VAL A 5 -9.80 2.15 -11.68
C VAL A 5 -9.32 0.88 -10.98
N SER A 6 -8.75 -0.06 -11.74
CA SER A 6 -8.14 -1.25 -11.15
C SER A 6 -6.76 -0.94 -10.56
N ILE A 7 -6.46 -1.53 -9.42
CA ILE A 7 -5.17 -1.39 -8.73
C ILE A 7 -4.69 -2.76 -8.23
N GLN A 8 -3.39 -2.96 -8.10
CA GLN A 8 -2.88 -4.12 -7.37
C GLN A 8 -2.88 -3.82 -5.87
N GLY A 9 -3.35 -4.77 -5.06
CA GLY A 9 -3.50 -4.60 -3.62
C GLY A 9 -4.89 -4.10 -3.25
N TYR A 10 -5.04 -3.68 -1.99
CA TYR A 10 -6.32 -3.42 -1.35
C TYR A 10 -6.53 -1.94 -1.01
N GLU A 11 -7.70 -1.62 -0.46
CA GLU A 11 -7.97 -0.30 0.09
C GLU A 11 -6.95 0.06 1.18
N GLY A 12 -6.41 1.29 1.13
CA GLY A 12 -5.30 1.76 1.96
C GLY A 12 -3.91 1.49 1.38
N SER A 13 -3.80 0.77 0.26
CA SER A 13 -2.51 0.53 -0.40
C SER A 13 -1.91 1.79 -1.03
N PHE A 14 -0.61 1.75 -1.29
CA PHE A 14 0.06 2.83 -2.02
C PHE A 14 -0.46 2.98 -3.47
N HIS A 15 -0.98 1.91 -4.09
CA HIS A 15 -1.62 2.03 -5.40
C HIS A 15 -2.95 2.80 -5.33
N GLN A 16 -3.70 2.72 -4.22
CA GLN A 16 -4.85 3.61 -4.03
C GLN A 16 -4.42 5.06 -3.82
N VAL A 17 -3.35 5.32 -3.06
CA VAL A 17 -2.81 6.68 -2.90
C VAL A 17 -2.40 7.25 -4.27
N ALA A 18 -1.73 6.45 -5.09
CA ALA A 18 -1.39 6.77 -6.47
C ALA A 18 -2.63 7.08 -7.33
N ALA A 19 -3.66 6.23 -7.25
CA ALA A 19 -4.92 6.46 -7.95
C ALA A 19 -5.59 7.77 -7.53
N GLN A 20 -5.64 8.07 -6.23
CA GLN A 20 -6.22 9.32 -5.70
C GLN A 20 -5.43 10.56 -6.13
N GLN A 21 -4.11 10.46 -6.25
CA GLN A 21 -3.27 11.56 -6.72
C GLN A 21 -3.49 11.88 -8.20
N TYR A 22 -3.76 10.87 -9.04
CA TYR A 22 -3.96 11.06 -10.48
C TYR A 22 -5.43 11.35 -10.86
N PHE A 23 -6.38 10.58 -10.33
CA PHE A 23 -7.81 10.67 -10.67
C PHE A 23 -8.63 11.53 -9.71
N GLY A 24 -8.04 11.98 -8.60
CA GLY A 24 -8.73 12.71 -7.54
C GLY A 24 -9.18 11.81 -6.38
N LYS A 25 -9.47 12.43 -5.23
CA LYS A 25 -9.74 11.73 -3.97
C LYS A 25 -10.96 10.81 -4.00
N ASP A 26 -11.95 11.12 -4.84
CA ASP A 26 -13.21 10.39 -4.94
C ASP A 26 -13.16 9.20 -5.90
N VAL A 27 -11.97 8.85 -6.40
CA VAL A 27 -11.78 7.67 -7.25
C VAL A 27 -12.10 6.39 -6.48
N ILE A 28 -12.89 5.51 -7.10
CA ILE A 28 -13.15 4.17 -6.60
C ILE A 28 -12.07 3.24 -7.14
N VAL A 29 -11.43 2.50 -6.26
CA VAL A 29 -10.46 1.48 -6.66
C VAL A 29 -11.10 0.10 -6.75
N ILE A 30 -10.68 -0.69 -7.73
CA ILE A 30 -11.04 -2.09 -7.91
C ILE A 30 -9.82 -2.92 -7.50
N PRO A 31 -9.82 -3.55 -6.31
CA PRO A 31 -8.70 -4.34 -5.83
C PRO A 31 -8.42 -5.56 -6.71
N CYS A 32 -7.16 -5.77 -7.06
CA CYS A 32 -6.67 -6.95 -7.76
C CYS A 32 -5.55 -7.62 -6.97
N GLY A 33 -5.54 -8.96 -6.92
CA GLY A 33 -4.45 -9.69 -6.25
C GLY A 33 -3.10 -9.57 -6.97
N ASN A 34 -3.10 -9.34 -8.29
CA ASN A 34 -1.89 -9.23 -9.10
C ASN A 34 -2.07 -8.27 -10.29
N PHE A 35 -0.95 -7.89 -10.91
CA PHE A 35 -0.93 -6.95 -12.03
C PHE A 35 -1.56 -7.49 -13.33
N ARG A 36 -1.63 -8.81 -13.53
CA ARG A 36 -2.33 -9.38 -14.70
C ARG A 36 -3.82 -9.10 -14.62
N ASP A 37 -4.41 -9.22 -13.43
CA ASP A 37 -5.81 -8.89 -13.19
C ASP A 37 -6.07 -7.38 -13.33
N VAL A 38 -5.13 -6.52 -12.90
CA VAL A 38 -5.20 -5.07 -13.15
C VAL A 38 -5.36 -4.78 -14.65
N VAL A 39 -4.49 -5.34 -15.49
CA VAL A 39 -4.53 -5.17 -16.95
C VAL A 39 -5.81 -5.73 -17.56
N LYS A 40 -6.25 -6.91 -17.10
CA LYS A 40 -7.50 -7.55 -17.56
C LYS A 40 -8.71 -6.66 -17.30
N ILE A 41 -8.86 -6.16 -16.07
CA ILE A 41 -9.99 -5.32 -15.66
C ILE A 41 -9.92 -3.94 -16.32
N ALA A 42 -8.73 -3.34 -16.41
CA ALA A 42 -8.51 -2.06 -17.10
C ALA A 42 -8.90 -2.12 -18.59
N GLY A 43 -8.80 -3.30 -19.22
CA GLY A 43 -9.24 -3.54 -20.59
C GLY A 43 -10.76 -3.62 -20.77
N ASN A 44 -11.53 -3.79 -19.69
CA ASN A 44 -12.99 -3.87 -19.74
C ASN A 44 -13.63 -2.52 -19.36
N LYS A 45 -14.03 -1.74 -20.38
CA LYS A 45 -14.68 -0.44 -20.21
C LYS A 45 -16.00 -0.45 -19.42
N LYS A 46 -16.63 -1.61 -19.23
CA LYS A 46 -17.83 -1.74 -18.38
C LYS A 46 -17.48 -1.86 -16.90
N GLU A 47 -16.27 -2.35 -16.59
CA GLU A 47 -15.81 -2.57 -15.23
C GLU A 47 -14.96 -1.41 -14.71
N SER A 48 -14.08 -0.86 -15.55
CA SER A 48 -13.08 0.14 -15.17
C SER A 48 -12.80 1.14 -16.29
N GLU A 49 -12.41 2.37 -15.91
CA GLU A 49 -11.94 3.40 -16.83
C GLU A 49 -10.44 3.30 -17.12
N GLY A 50 -9.72 2.51 -16.32
CA GLY A 50 -8.29 2.26 -16.52
C GLY A 50 -7.69 1.42 -15.39
N GLY A 51 -6.36 1.47 -15.26
CA GLY A 51 -5.66 0.82 -14.17
C GLY A 51 -4.42 1.61 -13.75
N VAL A 52 -4.06 1.51 -12.48
CA VAL A 52 -2.83 2.10 -11.94
C VAL A 52 -1.85 0.98 -11.63
N MET A 53 -0.66 1.07 -12.20
CA MET A 53 0.39 0.06 -12.07
C MET A 53 1.70 0.72 -11.68
N ALA A 54 2.41 0.14 -10.70
CA ALA A 54 3.80 0.48 -10.47
C ALA A 54 4.65 -0.07 -11.62
N ILE A 55 5.50 0.78 -12.20
CA ILE A 55 6.37 0.43 -13.32
C ILE A 55 7.85 0.51 -12.92
N GLU A 56 8.17 1.28 -11.88
CA GLU A 56 9.51 1.42 -11.32
C GLU A 56 9.42 1.64 -9.81
N ASN A 57 10.46 1.27 -9.07
CA ASN A 57 10.67 1.69 -7.70
C ASN A 57 12.17 2.02 -7.46
N SER A 58 12.47 2.91 -6.51
CA SER A 58 13.86 3.33 -6.25
C SER A 58 14.77 2.25 -5.65
N ILE A 59 14.23 1.10 -5.24
CA ILE A 59 14.97 0.06 -4.53
C ILE A 59 15.31 -1.13 -5.43
N ALA A 60 14.31 -1.67 -6.12
CA ALA A 60 14.41 -2.79 -7.04
C ALA A 60 14.51 -2.35 -8.51
N GLY A 61 14.40 -1.05 -8.80
CA GLY A 61 14.46 -0.50 -10.14
C GLY A 61 13.20 -0.77 -10.96
N SER A 62 13.37 -0.89 -12.28
CA SER A 62 12.26 -1.09 -13.21
C SER A 62 11.59 -2.46 -13.02
N ILE A 63 10.27 -2.48 -12.95
CA ILE A 63 9.46 -3.68 -12.74
C ILE A 63 9.16 -4.31 -14.11
N LEU A 64 10.17 -4.98 -14.68
CA LEU A 64 10.10 -5.58 -16.03
C LEU A 64 8.88 -6.48 -16.28
N PRO A 65 8.40 -7.30 -15.31
CA PRO A 65 7.17 -8.06 -15.50
C PRO A 65 5.95 -7.19 -15.83
N ASN A 66 5.84 -5.99 -15.24
CA ASN A 66 4.74 -5.07 -15.48
C ASN A 66 4.85 -4.38 -16.84
N TYR A 67 6.05 -4.02 -17.26
CA TYR A 67 6.31 -3.57 -18.64
C TYR A 67 5.86 -4.62 -19.67
N ASN A 68 6.20 -5.88 -19.45
CA ASN A 68 5.80 -6.98 -20.33
C ASN A 68 4.27 -7.16 -20.39
N LEU A 69 3.57 -6.97 -19.27
CA LEU A 69 2.11 -7.02 -19.24
C LEU A 69 1.49 -5.89 -20.08
N LEU A 70 2.02 -4.66 -19.96
CA LEU A 70 1.56 -3.52 -20.75
C LEU A 70 1.82 -3.72 -22.25
N GLN A 71 3.02 -4.14 -22.65
CA GLN A 71 3.37 -4.39 -24.05
C GLN A 71 2.48 -5.44 -24.72
N LYS A 72 2.03 -6.44 -23.96
CA LYS A 72 1.14 -7.52 -24.45
C LYS A 72 -0.34 -7.14 -24.38
N SER A 73 -0.67 -5.99 -23.79
CA SER A 73 -2.04 -5.51 -23.66
C SER A 73 -2.41 -4.59 -24.83
N ASN A 74 -3.70 -4.33 -25.00
CA ASN A 74 -4.21 -3.29 -25.91
C ASN A 74 -4.45 -1.95 -25.18
N LEU A 75 -3.89 -1.78 -23.98
CA LEU A 75 -4.01 -0.55 -23.20
C LEU A 75 -3.04 0.52 -23.71
N LYS A 76 -3.36 1.78 -23.42
CA LYS A 76 -2.48 2.93 -23.69
C LYS A 76 -2.11 3.58 -22.36
N VAL A 77 -0.85 3.93 -22.21
CA VAL A 77 -0.40 4.75 -21.07
C VAL A 77 -0.90 6.17 -21.30
N THR A 78 -1.70 6.69 -20.37
CA THR A 78 -2.33 8.02 -20.47
C THR A 78 -1.68 9.06 -19.57
N GLY A 79 -0.80 8.65 -18.67
CA GLY A 79 -0.07 9.53 -17.77
C GLY A 79 0.82 8.74 -16.82
N GLU A 80 1.55 9.47 -15.99
CA GLU A 80 2.45 8.94 -14.98
C GLU A 80 2.39 9.78 -13.71
N ILE A 81 2.76 9.18 -12.59
CA ILE A 81 2.93 9.89 -11.32
C ILE A 81 4.14 9.35 -10.57
N TYR A 82 4.76 10.23 -9.80
CA TYR A 82 5.78 9.87 -8.83
C TYR A 82 5.16 9.91 -7.44
N LEU A 83 5.14 8.76 -6.77
CA LEU A 83 4.61 8.63 -5.42
C LEU A 83 5.76 8.46 -4.44
N GLN A 84 5.95 9.44 -3.55
CA GLN A 84 6.87 9.25 -2.43
C GLN A 84 6.24 8.29 -1.41
N ILE A 85 6.80 7.09 -1.29
CA ILE A 85 6.42 6.11 -0.28
C ILE A 85 6.85 6.61 1.09
N ARG A 86 5.88 6.75 2.00
CA ARG A 86 6.06 7.07 3.41
C ARG A 86 5.38 5.98 4.21
N GLN A 87 6.19 5.19 4.90
CA GLN A 87 5.72 4.10 5.74
C GLN A 87 5.55 4.62 7.17
N HIS A 88 4.48 4.19 7.83
CA HIS A 88 4.13 4.55 9.19
C HIS A 88 3.91 3.30 10.03
N LEU A 89 4.22 3.40 11.33
CA LEU A 89 3.92 2.37 12.30
C LEU A 89 2.52 2.64 12.89
N LEU A 90 1.56 1.78 12.54
CA LEU A 90 0.16 1.91 12.87
C LEU A 90 -0.23 0.96 14.00
N VAL A 91 -1.05 1.44 14.94
CA VAL A 91 -1.54 0.69 16.09
C VAL A 91 -2.99 1.02 16.37
N ASN A 92 -3.67 0.20 17.18
CA ASN A 92 -5.00 0.57 17.67
C ASN A 92 -4.93 1.79 18.59
N PRO A 93 -6.02 2.58 18.68
CA PRO A 93 -6.05 3.76 19.54
C PRO A 93 -5.64 3.47 20.98
N GLY A 94 -4.73 4.30 21.51
CA GLY A 94 -4.21 4.19 22.87
C GLY A 94 -3.14 3.13 23.10
N VAL A 95 -2.71 2.39 22.07
CA VAL A 95 -1.54 1.50 22.14
C VAL A 95 -0.27 2.33 22.07
N THR A 96 0.68 2.05 22.96
CA THR A 96 1.96 2.75 23.02
C THR A 96 3.09 1.90 22.44
N LEU A 97 4.26 2.50 22.25
CA LEU A 97 5.45 1.82 21.75
C LEU A 97 5.86 0.63 22.65
N ASP A 98 5.68 0.78 23.97
CA ASP A 98 6.05 -0.23 24.97
C ASP A 98 5.11 -1.44 24.98
N ASP A 99 3.91 -1.32 24.40
CA ASP A 99 2.94 -2.41 24.29
C ASP A 99 3.25 -3.36 23.12
N ILE A 100 3.98 -2.87 22.11
CA ILE A 100 4.24 -3.59 20.85
C ILE A 100 5.16 -4.79 21.10
N ARG A 101 4.78 -5.94 20.52
CA ARG A 101 5.53 -7.19 20.55
C ARG A 101 5.78 -7.72 19.14
N GLU A 102 4.84 -7.50 18.23
CA GLU A 102 4.95 -7.91 16.83
C GLU A 102 4.71 -6.74 15.88
N VAL A 103 5.39 -6.76 14.73
CA VAL A 103 5.18 -5.82 13.63
C VAL A 103 4.86 -6.59 12.36
N HIS A 104 3.68 -6.34 11.81
CA HIS A 104 3.14 -7.06 10.65
C HIS A 104 3.19 -6.17 9.41
N SER A 105 3.72 -6.67 8.29
CA SER A 105 3.65 -5.96 7.00
C SER A 105 4.06 -6.84 5.83
N HIS A 106 4.04 -6.29 4.62
CA HIS A 106 4.61 -6.92 3.44
C HIS A 106 6.15 -7.03 3.57
N PRO A 107 6.81 -8.13 3.13
CA PRO A 107 8.26 -8.31 3.25
C PRO A 107 9.08 -7.11 2.76
N MET A 108 8.71 -6.54 1.62
CA MET A 108 9.36 -5.34 1.07
C MET A 108 9.27 -4.13 2.02
N ALA A 109 8.14 -3.92 2.69
CA ALA A 109 7.96 -2.80 3.60
C ALA A 109 8.75 -3.00 4.91
N ILE A 110 8.85 -4.24 5.38
CA ILE A 110 9.72 -4.60 6.51
C ILE A 110 11.18 -4.31 6.15
N GLN A 111 11.65 -4.82 5.01
CA GLN A 111 13.01 -4.64 4.54
C GLN A 111 13.37 -3.15 4.40
N GLN A 112 12.45 -2.35 3.87
CA GLN A 112 12.58 -0.90 3.75
C GLN A 112 12.71 -0.18 5.10
N CYS A 113 12.15 -0.74 6.17
CA CYS A 113 12.11 -0.08 7.47
C CYS A 113 13.07 -0.69 8.49
N LEU A 114 13.96 -1.62 8.11
CA LEU A 114 14.87 -2.32 9.03
C LEU A 114 15.67 -1.38 9.95
N THR A 115 16.25 -0.29 9.43
CA THR A 115 17.01 0.67 10.25
C THR A 115 16.19 1.27 11.42
N TYR A 116 14.87 1.39 11.25
CA TYR A 116 13.98 1.81 12.34
C TYR A 116 13.64 0.63 13.26
N LEU A 117 13.32 -0.52 12.68
CA LEU A 117 12.86 -1.72 13.39
C LEU A 117 13.95 -2.35 14.27
N ASP A 118 15.21 -2.34 13.83
CA ASP A 118 16.36 -2.92 14.54
C ASP A 118 16.65 -2.26 15.90
N LYS A 119 16.02 -1.11 16.17
CA LYS A 119 16.11 -0.41 17.46
C LYS A 119 15.27 -1.08 18.55
N TYR A 120 14.39 -2.00 18.17
CA TYR A 120 13.40 -2.63 19.04
C TYR A 120 13.49 -4.15 18.94
N ASN A 121 13.22 -4.83 20.06
CA ASN A 121 13.15 -6.30 20.09
C ASN A 121 11.75 -6.81 19.73
N TRP A 122 11.24 -6.40 18.57
CA TRP A 122 9.93 -6.84 18.07
C TRP A 122 10.07 -8.04 17.15
N LYS A 123 9.08 -8.94 17.18
CA LYS A 123 8.96 -10.01 16.20
C LYS A 123 8.39 -9.45 14.89
N LEU A 124 9.15 -9.56 13.82
CA LEU A 124 8.72 -9.15 12.48
C LEU A 124 7.93 -10.29 11.82
N VAL A 125 6.71 -10.00 11.38
CA VAL A 125 5.80 -10.98 10.77
C VAL A 125 5.46 -10.54 9.35
N GLU A 126 5.88 -11.35 8.39
CA GLU A 126 5.59 -11.14 6.98
C GLU A 126 4.13 -11.51 6.66
N THR A 127 3.48 -10.64 5.90
CA THR A 127 2.09 -10.77 5.46
C THR A 127 1.99 -10.37 3.98
N GLU A 128 0.85 -10.62 3.36
CA GLU A 128 0.68 -10.45 1.91
C GLU A 128 0.56 -9.00 1.42
N ASP A 129 0.10 -8.06 2.26
CA ASP A 129 -0.12 -6.67 1.85
C ASP A 129 -0.10 -5.73 3.06
N THR A 130 0.52 -4.57 2.91
CA THR A 130 0.67 -3.55 3.97
C THR A 130 -0.68 -3.05 4.53
N ALA A 131 -1.67 -2.83 3.66
CA ALA A 131 -2.97 -2.32 4.06
C ALA A 131 -3.82 -3.41 4.70
N LEU A 132 -3.69 -4.66 4.25
CA LEU A 132 -4.28 -5.81 4.93
C LEU A 132 -3.70 -6.03 6.33
N SER A 133 -2.39 -5.84 6.55
CA SER A 133 -1.81 -5.89 7.89
C SER A 133 -2.44 -4.85 8.81
N ALA A 134 -2.62 -3.62 8.33
CA ALA A 134 -3.30 -2.56 9.08
C ALA A 134 -4.76 -2.93 9.40
N LYS A 135 -5.51 -3.41 8.39
CA LYS A 135 -6.88 -3.89 8.57
C LYS A 135 -6.96 -5.02 9.61
N HIS A 136 -6.01 -5.95 9.58
CA HIS A 136 -5.93 -7.05 10.53
C HIS A 136 -5.72 -6.54 11.97
N VAL A 137 -4.80 -5.60 12.18
CA VAL A 137 -4.57 -4.94 13.48
C VAL A 137 -5.85 -4.32 14.01
N HIS A 138 -6.57 -3.58 13.18
CA HIS A 138 -7.85 -2.97 13.53
C HIS A 138 -8.92 -4.01 13.91
N GLN A 139 -9.14 -5.01 13.04
CA GLN A 139 -10.18 -6.01 13.23
C GLN A 139 -10.02 -6.82 14.52
N HIS A 140 -8.77 -7.13 14.88
CA HIS A 140 -8.47 -7.91 16.08
C HIS A 140 -8.32 -7.06 17.34
N ARG A 141 -8.38 -5.72 17.22
CA ARG A 141 -8.17 -4.79 18.34
C ARG A 141 -6.91 -5.10 19.15
N SER A 142 -5.87 -5.56 18.47
CA SER A 142 -4.65 -6.02 19.13
C SER A 142 -3.96 -4.87 19.85
N LYS A 143 -3.53 -5.12 21.09
CA LYS A 143 -2.69 -4.21 21.87
C LYS A 143 -1.20 -4.45 21.64
N HIS A 144 -0.83 -5.58 21.05
CA HIS A 144 0.56 -6.03 20.96
C HIS A 144 1.10 -6.12 19.53
N ILE A 145 0.24 -5.83 18.54
CA ILE A 145 0.61 -5.88 17.14
C ILE A 145 0.52 -4.47 16.55
N ALA A 146 1.60 -4.04 15.92
CA ALA A 146 1.62 -2.90 15.04
C ALA A 146 1.66 -3.33 13.57
N ALA A 147 1.22 -2.47 12.66
CA ALA A 147 1.34 -2.67 11.23
C ALA A 147 2.23 -1.60 10.59
N ILE A 148 3.04 -1.97 9.61
CA ILE A 148 3.68 -0.97 8.73
C ILE A 148 2.79 -0.76 7.51
N ALA A 149 2.26 0.45 7.34
CA ALA A 149 1.39 0.77 6.22
C ALA A 149 1.40 2.27 5.87
N SER A 150 0.59 2.63 4.87
CA SER A 150 0.39 4.00 4.43
C SER A 150 -0.42 4.81 5.45
N ARG A 151 -0.31 6.15 5.39
CA ARG A 151 -1.20 7.04 6.14
C ARG A 151 -2.68 6.84 5.78
N LEU A 152 -2.98 6.57 4.50
CA LEU A 152 -4.34 6.32 4.05
C LEU A 152 -4.95 5.10 4.76
N ALA A 153 -4.16 4.04 5.01
CA ALA A 153 -4.62 2.88 5.77
C ALA A 153 -4.96 3.23 7.23
N SER A 154 -4.20 4.14 7.87
CA SER A 154 -4.52 4.66 9.20
C SER A 154 -5.86 5.39 9.22
N GLU A 155 -6.11 6.24 8.23
CA GLU A 155 -7.37 6.99 8.09
C GLU A 155 -8.56 6.05 7.84
N LEU A 156 -8.41 5.07 6.93
CA LEU A 156 -9.47 4.11 6.59
C LEU A 156 -9.82 3.17 7.75
N PHE A 157 -8.83 2.74 8.53
CA PHE A 157 -9.02 1.76 9.60
C PHE A 157 -8.99 2.38 11.00
N SER A 158 -9.06 3.71 11.11
CA SER A 158 -9.07 4.44 12.39
C SER A 158 -7.95 3.99 13.34
N LEU A 159 -6.74 3.87 12.82
CA LEU A 159 -5.55 3.47 13.57
C LEU A 159 -4.70 4.70 13.92
N ASP A 160 -4.09 4.68 15.09
CA ASP A 160 -3.13 5.68 15.52
C ASP A 160 -1.75 5.43 14.89
N MET A 161 -1.03 6.52 14.63
CA MET A 161 0.38 6.47 14.25
C MET A 161 1.23 6.76 15.49
N ILE A 162 2.17 5.87 15.85
CA ILE A 162 3.04 6.06 17.04
C ILE A 162 3.85 7.37 16.99
N ALA A 163 4.15 7.87 15.79
CA ALA A 163 4.70 9.21 15.56
C ALA A 163 3.96 9.89 14.40
N PRO A 164 2.84 10.60 14.63
CA PRO A 164 1.93 11.05 13.57
C PRO A 164 2.56 11.97 12.52
N ASN A 165 3.59 12.72 12.91
CA ASN A 165 4.32 13.64 12.04
C ASN A 165 5.61 13.03 11.48
N SER A 166 5.90 11.77 11.77
CA SER A 166 7.14 11.10 11.37
C SER A 166 6.84 9.79 10.64
N LYS A 167 7.42 9.67 9.45
CA LYS A 167 7.54 8.40 8.75
C LYS A 167 8.66 7.58 9.38
N ILE A 168 8.49 6.26 9.46
CA ILE A 168 9.54 5.37 9.97
C ILE A 168 10.59 5.05 8.89
N CYS A 169 10.18 5.01 7.62
CA CYS A 169 11.07 4.96 6.47
C CYS A 169 10.43 5.62 5.23
N SER A 170 11.23 5.98 4.22
CA SER A 170 10.74 6.68 3.04
C SER A 170 11.57 6.42 1.79
N TYR A 171 10.88 6.15 0.69
CA TYR A 171 11.47 5.80 -0.59
C TYR A 171 10.73 6.50 -1.73
N ARG A 172 11.32 6.50 -2.92
CA ARG A 172 10.68 6.98 -4.15
C ARG A 172 10.23 5.81 -5.02
#